data_AF-A0A097ERX9-F1
#
_entry.id   AF-A0A097ERX9-F1
#
_cell.length_a   1.000
_cell.length_b   1.000
_cell.length_c   1.000
_cell.angle_alpha   90.00
_cell.angle_beta   90.00
_cell.angle_gamma   90.00
#
_symmetry.space_group_name_H-M   'P 1'
#
loop_
_entity.id
_entity.type
_entity.pdbx_description
1 polymer ?
#
loop_
_entity_poly.entity_id
_entity_poly.type
_entity_poly.pdbx_seq_one_letter_code
_entity_poly.pdbx_strand_id
1 'polypeptide(L)'
;MKNLSKKQNQALYTIVGIIAVAIICAIILQFYKSNDNKQMLEASTAYQKALIASENTKSSLETKAAKFQTVVDNYPNTSFGIFASWQLADLYVIPTKLDTTNFKMNIGNMPKAIYALQQSIEANPNDSLTNITKTRLAKLYIASKEPEKAIKTLQSIKLLENSAYPLSLLGQAYSEKGDKTKAIQTWQRALQDPSSSPEFKQIITQQINNPN
;
A
#
# COMPACT_ATOMS: atom_id res chain seq x y z
N MET A 1 10.49 58.94 -25.84
CA MET A 1 10.09 57.95 -24.82
C MET A 1 9.58 58.73 -23.62
N LYS A 2 8.31 58.53 -23.19
CA LYS A 2 7.75 59.26 -22.03
C LYS A 2 8.48 58.82 -20.76
N ASN A 3 9.08 59.75 -20.01
CA ASN A 3 9.61 59.47 -18.67
C ASN A 3 8.45 59.11 -17.75
N LEU A 4 8.46 57.88 -17.25
CA LEU A 4 7.49 57.38 -16.28
C LEU A 4 7.65 58.16 -14.96
N SER A 5 6.52 58.49 -14.32
CA SER A 5 6.54 59.07 -12.98
C SER A 5 7.12 58.09 -11.96
N LYS A 6 7.63 58.59 -10.83
CA LYS A 6 8.17 57.76 -9.73
C LYS A 6 7.20 56.66 -9.29
N LYS A 7 5.89 56.96 -9.25
CA LYS A 7 4.83 56.02 -8.91
C LYS A 7 4.63 54.94 -9.99
N GLN A 8 4.74 55.30 -11.26
CA GLN A 8 4.66 54.34 -12.38
C GLN A 8 5.89 53.45 -12.45
N ASN A 9 7.09 53.96 -12.18
CA ASN A 9 8.30 53.14 -12.08
C ASN A 9 8.21 52.16 -10.91
N GLN A 10 7.75 52.60 -9.74
CA GLN A 10 7.54 51.71 -8.60
C GLN A 10 6.53 50.59 -8.92
N ALA A 11 5.40 50.94 -9.55
CA ALA A 11 4.41 49.96 -10.00
C ALA A 11 5.00 48.97 -11.02
N LEU A 12 5.80 49.46 -11.98
CA LEU A 12 6.48 48.62 -12.96
C LEU A 12 7.43 47.62 -12.29
N TYR A 13 8.26 48.06 -11.35
CA TYR A 13 9.17 47.16 -10.62
C TYR A 13 8.41 46.12 -9.78
N THR A 14 7.30 46.49 -9.14
CA THR A 14 6.46 45.52 -8.41
C THR A 14 5.85 44.48 -9.33
N ILE A 15 5.35 44.88 -10.51
CA ILE A 15 4.77 43.96 -11.49
C ILE A 15 5.86 43.01 -12.03
N VAL A 16 7.02 43.53 -12.40
CA VAL A 16 8.16 42.73 -12.86
C VAL A 16 8.61 41.75 -11.78
N GLY A 17 8.66 42.18 -10.52
CA GLY A 17 9.01 41.31 -9.38
C GLY A 17 8.03 40.16 -9.20
N ILE A 18 6.72 40.43 -9.27
CA ILE A 18 5.68 39.39 -9.16
C ILE A 18 5.79 38.38 -10.32
N ILE A 19 5.99 38.85 -11.55
CA ILE A 19 6.14 37.98 -12.73
C ILE A 19 7.38 37.10 -12.60
N ALA A 20 8.51 37.65 -12.15
CA ALA A 20 9.75 36.88 -11.96
C ALA A 20 9.56 35.74 -10.93
N VAL A 21 8.89 36.01 -9.80
CA VAL A 21 8.57 34.98 -8.80
C VAL A 21 7.66 33.91 -9.39
N ALA A 22 6.62 34.29 -10.13
CA ALA A 22 5.70 33.33 -10.75
C ALA A 22 6.41 32.40 -11.76
N ILE A 23 7.34 32.93 -12.55
CA ILE A 23 8.16 32.13 -13.48
C ILE A 23 9.06 31.16 -12.73
N ILE A 24 9.74 31.61 -11.67
CA ILE A 24 10.59 30.74 -10.84
C ILE A 24 9.76 29.61 -10.23
N CYS A 25 8.59 29.92 -9.66
CA CYS A 25 7.68 28.91 -9.14
C CYS A 25 7.23 27.91 -10.22
N ALA A 26 6.90 28.39 -11.43
CA ALA A 26 6.52 27.53 -12.54
C ALA A 26 7.66 26.60 -12.99
N ILE A 27 8.90 27.10 -13.07
CA ILE A 27 10.09 26.30 -13.39
C ILE A 27 10.34 25.25 -12.31
N ILE A 28 10.25 25.62 -11.03
CA ILE A 28 10.38 24.67 -9.91
C ILE A 28 9.31 23.58 -9.99
N LEU A 29 8.05 23.95 -10.25
CA LEU A 29 6.95 22.98 -10.42
C LEU A 29 7.15 22.06 -11.63
N GLN A 30 7.61 22.61 -12.76
CA GLN A 30 7.86 21.83 -13.97
C GLN A 30 9.04 20.87 -13.81
N PHE A 31 10.11 21.31 -13.14
CA PHE A 31 11.25 20.48 -12.81
C PHE A 31 10.86 19.36 -11.85
N TYR A 32 10.10 19.67 -10.79
CA TYR A 32 9.56 18.68 -9.86
C TYR A 32 8.70 17.63 -10.58
N LYS A 33 7.73 18.07 -11.40
CA LYS A 33 6.88 17.18 -12.20
C LYS A 33 7.68 16.35 -13.21
N SER A 34 8.69 16.92 -13.84
CA SER A 34 9.57 16.20 -14.77
C SER A 34 10.41 15.14 -14.07
N ASN A 35 10.90 15.44 -12.86
CA ASN A 35 11.66 14.51 -12.04
C ASN A 35 10.79 13.36 -11.54
N ASP A 36 9.56 13.64 -11.11
CA ASP A 36 8.58 12.62 -10.70
C ASP A 36 8.21 11.68 -11.86
N ASN A 37 7.98 12.23 -13.06
CA ASN A 37 7.70 11.43 -14.25
C ASN A 37 8.87 10.51 -14.62
N LYS A 38 10.11 11.01 -14.50
CA LYS A 38 11.31 10.21 -14.75
C LYS A 38 11.44 9.08 -13.73
N GLN A 39 11.31 9.37 -12.43
CA GLN A 39 11.34 8.35 -11.38
C GLN A 39 10.25 7.29 -11.56
N MET A 40 9.03 7.68 -11.92
CA MET A 40 7.94 6.74 -12.17
C MET A 40 8.22 5.84 -13.39
N LEU A 41 8.85 6.38 -14.45
CA LEU A 41 9.27 5.60 -15.62
C LEU A 41 10.40 4.61 -15.29
N GLU A 42 11.38 5.05 -14.51
CA GLU A 42 12.48 4.19 -14.05
C GLU A 42 11.97 3.09 -13.11
N ALA A 43 11.07 3.44 -12.18
CA ALA A 43 10.42 2.50 -11.28
C ALA A 43 9.58 1.45 -12.03
N SER A 44 8.80 1.87 -13.03
CA SER A 44 8.00 0.95 -13.84
C SER A 44 8.87 -0.02 -14.65
N THR A 45 9.97 0.49 -15.22
CA THR A 45 10.95 -0.32 -15.95
C THR A 45 11.64 -1.33 -15.03
N ALA A 46 12.04 -0.91 -13.83
CA ALA A 46 12.66 -1.78 -12.83
C ALA A 46 11.68 -2.86 -12.35
N TYR A 47 10.43 -2.49 -12.09
CA TYR A 47 9.37 -3.42 -11.71
C TYR A 47 9.07 -4.44 -12.81
N GLN A 48 8.98 -4.01 -14.07
CA GLN A 48 8.80 -4.93 -15.21
C GLN A 48 9.95 -5.94 -15.31
N LYS A 49 11.20 -5.49 -15.15
CA LYS A 49 12.37 -6.39 -15.12
C LYS A 49 12.29 -7.39 -13.96
N ALA A 50 11.79 -6.95 -12.80
CA ALA A 50 11.60 -7.84 -11.64
C ALA A 50 10.52 -8.90 -11.91
N LEU A 51 9.40 -8.53 -12.53
CA LEU A 51 8.35 -9.47 -12.95
C LEU A 51 8.89 -10.54 -13.91
N ILE A 52 9.57 -10.13 -14.98
CA ILE A 52 10.15 -11.06 -15.97
C ILE A 52 11.15 -12.02 -15.30
N ALA A 53 12.00 -11.51 -14.40
CA ALA A 53 12.93 -12.35 -13.66
C ALA A 53 12.21 -13.34 -12.71
N SER A 54 11.06 -12.95 -12.16
CA SER A 54 10.27 -13.78 -11.24
C SER A 54 9.58 -14.97 -11.93
N GLU A 55 9.24 -14.82 -13.21
CA GLU A 55 8.64 -15.87 -14.04
C GLU A 55 9.62 -16.98 -14.41
N ASN A 56 10.92 -16.71 -14.34
CA ASN A 56 11.94 -17.72 -14.60
C ASN A 56 11.87 -18.83 -13.53
N THR A 57 11.37 -19.99 -13.95
CA THR A 57 11.16 -21.18 -13.09
C THR A 57 12.44 -21.74 -12.49
N LYS A 58 13.61 -21.42 -13.07
CA LYS A 58 14.93 -21.83 -12.57
C LYS A 58 15.50 -20.88 -11.51
N SER A 59 14.93 -19.68 -11.32
CA SER A 59 15.45 -18.70 -10.36
C SER A 59 15.07 -19.05 -8.93
N SER A 60 16.02 -18.94 -7.99
CA SER A 60 15.76 -19.17 -6.57
C SER A 60 14.82 -18.11 -5.99
N LEU A 61 14.19 -18.40 -4.84
CA LEU A 61 13.34 -17.43 -4.14
C LEU A 61 14.11 -16.14 -3.81
N GLU A 62 15.35 -16.27 -3.34
CA GLU A 62 16.23 -15.15 -3.00
C GLU A 62 16.52 -14.29 -4.23
N THR A 63 16.77 -14.94 -5.37
CA THR A 63 17.02 -14.24 -6.64
C THR A 63 15.80 -13.44 -7.06
N LYS A 64 14.60 -14.03 -6.97
CA LYS A 64 13.33 -13.35 -7.30
C LYS A 64 13.07 -12.18 -6.36
N ALA A 65 13.19 -12.42 -5.05
CA ALA A 65 13.00 -11.43 -4.01
C ALA A 65 13.96 -10.23 -4.16
N ALA A 66 15.24 -10.48 -4.46
CA ALA A 66 16.24 -9.43 -4.64
C ALA A 66 15.88 -8.43 -5.76
N LYS A 67 15.19 -8.89 -6.82
CA LYS A 67 14.75 -8.01 -7.92
C LYS A 67 13.64 -7.06 -7.47
N PHE A 68 12.66 -7.54 -6.71
CA PHE A 68 11.63 -6.67 -6.14
C PHE A 68 12.19 -5.77 -5.03
N GLN A 69 13.12 -6.27 -4.22
CA GLN A 69 13.82 -5.47 -3.21
C GLN A 69 14.53 -4.28 -3.85
N THR A 70 15.18 -4.48 -5.00
CA THR A 70 15.82 -3.39 -5.77
C THR A 70 14.84 -2.27 -6.14
N VAL A 71 13.57 -2.60 -6.43
CA VAL A 71 12.53 -1.61 -6.74
C VAL A 71 12.08 -0.88 -5.49
N VAL A 72 11.90 -1.61 -4.37
CA VAL A 72 11.52 -1.04 -3.07
C VAL A 72 12.60 -0.07 -2.58
N ASP A 73 13.87 -0.43 -2.68
CA ASP A 73 14.99 0.38 -2.16
C ASP A 73 15.20 1.67 -2.97
N ASN A 74 15.08 1.57 -4.30
CA ASN A 74 15.38 2.70 -5.19
C ASN A 74 14.17 3.60 -5.46
N TYR A 75 12.95 3.07 -5.39
CA TYR A 75 11.72 3.80 -5.73
C TYR A 75 10.61 3.62 -4.68
N PRO A 76 10.90 3.78 -3.37
CA PRO A 76 9.97 3.43 -2.28
C PRO A 76 8.67 4.24 -2.33
N ASN A 77 8.72 5.48 -2.82
CA ASN A 77 7.59 6.42 -2.82
C ASN A 77 6.76 6.38 -4.11
N THR A 78 6.94 5.35 -4.95
CA THR A 78 6.21 5.19 -6.21
C THR A 78 5.17 4.08 -6.10
N SER A 79 4.12 4.13 -6.92
CA SER A 79 3.14 3.03 -6.98
C SER A 79 3.81 1.69 -7.32
N PHE A 80 4.89 1.69 -8.12
CA PHE A 80 5.67 0.49 -8.42
C PHE A 80 6.52 0.00 -7.25
N GLY A 81 7.02 0.89 -6.39
CA GLY A 81 7.62 0.53 -5.10
C GLY A 81 6.61 -0.14 -4.17
N ILE A 82 5.38 0.39 -4.10
CA ILE A 82 4.28 -0.23 -3.37
C ILE A 82 3.96 -1.62 -3.94
N PHE A 83 3.77 -1.75 -5.25
CA PHE A 83 3.51 -3.04 -5.88
C PHE A 83 4.66 -4.03 -5.69
N ALA A 84 5.92 -3.58 -5.76
CA ALA A 84 7.08 -4.41 -5.48
C ALA A 84 7.09 -4.90 -4.03
N SER A 85 6.70 -4.07 -3.05
CA SER A 85 6.57 -4.50 -1.65
C SER A 85 5.51 -5.59 -1.47
N TRP A 86 4.42 -5.54 -2.24
CA TRP A 86 3.38 -6.57 -2.21
C TRP A 86 3.87 -7.87 -2.82
N GLN A 87 4.53 -7.81 -3.98
CA GLN A 87 5.12 -8.99 -4.62
C GLN A 87 6.20 -9.62 -3.74
N LEU A 88 7.02 -8.81 -3.08
CA LEU A 88 8.04 -9.26 -2.15
C LEU A 88 7.41 -9.97 -0.93
N ALA A 89 6.36 -9.39 -0.35
CA ALA A 89 5.62 -10.02 0.74
C ALA A 89 4.98 -11.34 0.31
N ASP A 90 4.36 -11.37 -0.86
CA ASP A 90 3.72 -12.55 -1.43
C ASP A 90 4.76 -13.66 -1.72
N LEU A 91 5.93 -13.33 -2.29
CA LEU A 91 7.03 -14.28 -2.48
C LEU A 91 7.51 -14.91 -1.17
N TYR A 92 7.52 -14.15 -0.08
CA TYR A 92 7.96 -14.65 1.22
C TYR A 92 6.96 -15.58 1.88
N VAL A 93 5.64 -15.40 1.65
CA VAL A 93 4.61 -16.18 2.35
C VAL A 93 3.92 -17.23 1.49
N ILE A 94 3.86 -17.07 0.17
CA ILE A 94 3.25 -18.03 -0.75
C ILE A 94 4.28 -19.13 -1.07
N PRO A 95 3.96 -20.42 -0.87
CA PRO A 95 4.83 -21.50 -1.29
C PRO A 95 5.04 -21.45 -2.82
N THR A 96 6.30 -21.55 -3.27
CA THR A 96 6.70 -21.52 -4.68
C THR A 96 6.16 -22.68 -5.52
N LYS A 97 5.56 -23.70 -4.87
CA LYS A 97 4.77 -24.74 -5.51
C LYS A 97 3.30 -24.51 -5.19
N LEU A 98 2.51 -24.31 -6.24
CA LEU A 98 1.05 -24.32 -6.18
C LEU A 98 0.59 -25.77 -5.95
N ASP A 99 0.84 -26.31 -4.75
CA ASP A 99 0.18 -27.53 -4.30
C ASP A 99 -1.18 -27.12 -3.75
N THR A 100 -2.20 -27.23 -4.60
CA THR A 100 -3.60 -26.85 -4.31
C THR A 100 -4.21 -27.68 -3.18
N THR A 101 -3.51 -28.70 -2.70
CA THR A 101 -3.97 -29.60 -1.65
C THR A 101 -3.73 -29.05 -0.25
N ASN A 102 -2.73 -28.19 -0.03
CA ASN A 102 -2.41 -27.60 1.28
C ASN A 102 -1.74 -26.21 1.16
N PHE A 103 -2.53 -25.14 1.11
CA PHE A 103 -2.03 -23.76 1.19
C PHE A 103 -1.48 -23.48 2.60
N LYS A 104 -0.21 -23.81 2.84
CA LYS A 104 0.49 -23.48 4.09
C LYS A 104 1.44 -22.32 3.83
N MET A 105 1.21 -21.20 4.52
CA MET A 105 2.13 -20.06 4.42
C MET A 105 3.52 -20.43 4.93
N ASN A 106 4.55 -19.90 4.26
CA ASN A 106 5.92 -20.09 4.70
C ASN A 106 6.21 -19.19 5.91
N ILE A 107 5.97 -19.73 7.11
CA ILE A 107 6.16 -19.02 8.38
C ILE A 107 7.61 -18.55 8.57
N GLY A 108 8.61 -19.25 8.00
CA GLY A 108 10.02 -18.90 8.17
C GLY A 108 10.43 -17.55 7.57
N ASN A 109 9.77 -17.12 6.50
CA ASN A 109 10.03 -15.83 5.84
C ASN A 109 9.00 -14.75 6.18
N MET A 110 8.03 -15.06 7.05
CA MET A 110 6.95 -14.15 7.40
C MET A 110 7.41 -12.80 7.99
N PRO A 111 8.47 -12.74 8.83
CA PRO A 111 9.01 -11.46 9.29
C PRO A 111 9.49 -10.55 8.15
N LYS A 112 10.05 -11.12 7.08
CA LYS A 112 10.51 -10.34 5.91
C LYS A 112 9.32 -9.76 5.13
N ALA A 113 8.24 -10.52 5.02
CA ALA A 113 7.01 -10.05 4.38
C ALA A 113 6.37 -8.89 5.17
N ILE A 114 6.28 -9.02 6.49
CA ILE A 114 5.79 -7.97 7.39
C ILE A 114 6.66 -6.71 7.24
N TYR A 115 7.99 -6.86 7.29
CA TYR A 115 8.92 -5.75 7.15
C TYR A 115 8.74 -5.00 5.82
N ALA A 116 8.63 -5.71 4.70
CA ALA A 116 8.43 -5.10 3.38
C ALA A 116 7.16 -4.24 3.31
N LEU A 117 6.05 -4.71 3.89
CA LEU A 117 4.80 -3.95 3.92
C LEU A 117 4.84 -2.76 4.91
N GLN A 118 5.56 -2.89 6.03
CA GLN A 118 5.76 -1.78 6.97
C GLN A 118 6.54 -0.64 6.32
N GLN A 119 7.66 -0.95 5.66
CA GLN A 119 8.47 0.04 4.95
C GLN A 119 7.67 0.75 3.86
N SER A 120 6.84 0.01 3.13
CA SER A 120 5.92 0.57 2.13
C SER A 120 4.92 1.56 2.72
N ILE A 121 4.35 1.28 3.89
CA ILE A 121 3.44 2.19 4.60
C ILE A 121 4.18 3.44 5.10
N GLU A 122 5.39 3.28 5.64
CA GLU A 122 6.23 4.37 6.15
C GLU A 122 6.66 5.33 5.04
N ALA A 123 7.02 4.80 3.87
CA ALA A 123 7.37 5.56 2.68
C ALA A 123 6.16 6.30 2.06
N ASN A 124 4.96 5.71 2.16
CA ASN A 124 3.77 6.19 1.44
C ASN A 124 2.58 6.53 2.36
N PRO A 125 2.73 7.32 3.43
CA PRO A 125 1.69 7.45 4.47
C PRO A 125 0.36 8.03 3.98
N ASN A 126 0.38 8.80 2.88
CA ASN A 126 -0.78 9.48 2.30
C ASN A 126 -1.22 8.94 0.92
N ASP A 127 -0.60 7.86 0.44
CA ASP A 127 -0.96 7.26 -0.85
C ASP A 127 -2.30 6.50 -0.78
N SER A 128 -3.04 6.47 -1.88
CA SER A 128 -4.35 5.80 -1.96
C SER A 128 -4.25 4.28 -1.78
N LEU A 129 -3.09 3.68 -2.13
CA LEU A 129 -2.82 2.26 -2.01
C LEU A 129 -2.42 1.85 -0.57
N THR A 130 -2.10 2.79 0.31
CA THR A 130 -1.61 2.49 1.66
C THR A 130 -2.65 1.79 2.54
N ASN A 131 -3.93 2.05 2.33
CA ASN A 131 -5.00 1.29 3.00
C ASN A 131 -5.02 -0.19 2.56
N ILE A 132 -4.70 -0.47 1.30
CA ILE A 132 -4.55 -1.85 0.78
C ILE A 132 -3.32 -2.50 1.41
N THR A 133 -2.19 -1.78 1.49
CA THR A 133 -0.96 -2.26 2.14
C THR A 133 -1.20 -2.59 3.62
N LYS A 134 -1.92 -1.73 4.36
CA LYS A 134 -2.33 -1.98 5.76
C LYS A 134 -3.21 -3.22 5.89
N THR A 135 -4.14 -3.43 4.96
CA THR A 135 -5.01 -4.62 4.93
C THR A 135 -4.19 -5.90 4.73
N ARG A 136 -3.23 -5.88 3.81
CA ARG A 136 -2.29 -6.99 3.58
C ARG A 136 -1.42 -7.26 4.82
N LEU A 137 -0.89 -6.20 5.44
CA LEU A 137 -0.09 -6.31 6.67
C LEU A 137 -0.89 -6.92 7.82
N ALA A 138 -2.14 -6.49 8.01
CA ALA A 138 -3.00 -7.04 9.05
C ALA A 138 -3.30 -8.54 8.84
N LYS A 139 -3.50 -8.98 7.59
CA LYS A 139 -3.65 -10.40 7.27
C LYS A 139 -2.41 -11.20 7.69
N LEU A 140 -1.21 -10.66 7.49
CA LEU A 140 0.03 -11.30 7.95
C LEU A 140 0.08 -11.34 9.48
N TYR A 141 -0.22 -10.26 10.18
CA TYR A 141 -0.25 -10.27 11.65
C TYR A 141 -1.23 -11.29 12.23
N ILE A 142 -2.43 -11.44 11.65
CA ILE A 142 -3.39 -12.48 12.06
C ILE A 142 -2.76 -13.87 11.95
N ALA A 143 -2.17 -14.18 10.79
CA ALA A 143 -1.56 -15.48 10.58
C ALA A 143 -0.26 -15.71 11.37
N SER A 144 0.42 -14.65 11.81
CA SER A 144 1.54 -14.70 12.77
C SER A 144 1.09 -14.80 14.23
N LYS A 145 -0.22 -14.91 14.50
CA LYS A 145 -0.79 -14.93 15.86
C LYS A 145 -0.50 -13.65 16.64
N GLU A 146 -0.55 -12.52 15.95
CA GLU A 146 -0.38 -11.17 16.49
C GLU A 146 -1.66 -10.32 16.32
N PRO A 147 -2.81 -10.74 16.88
CA PRO A 147 -4.11 -10.10 16.61
C PRO A 147 -4.17 -8.64 17.06
N GLU A 148 -3.45 -8.24 18.12
CA GLU A 148 -3.39 -6.85 18.57
C GLU A 148 -2.80 -5.92 17.50
N LYS A 149 -1.73 -6.36 16.83
CA LYS A 149 -1.10 -5.58 15.75
C LYS A 149 -2.02 -5.50 14.54
N ALA A 150 -2.73 -6.57 14.22
CA ALA A 150 -3.73 -6.57 13.16
C ALA A 150 -4.87 -5.58 13.44
N ILE A 151 -5.44 -5.62 14.64
CA ILE A 151 -6.51 -4.70 15.09
C ILE A 151 -6.04 -3.25 14.96
N LYS A 152 -4.87 -2.91 15.54
CA LYS A 152 -4.31 -1.55 15.47
C LYS A 152 -4.10 -1.10 14.03
N THR A 153 -3.60 -1.98 13.17
CA THR A 153 -3.34 -1.67 11.76
C THR A 153 -4.64 -1.39 11.01
N LEU A 154 -5.65 -2.25 11.16
CA LEU A 154 -6.94 -2.12 10.48
C LEU A 154 -7.73 -0.90 10.97
N GLN A 155 -7.74 -0.61 12.27
CA GLN A 155 -8.40 0.58 12.82
C GLN A 155 -7.79 1.89 12.31
N SER A 156 -6.55 1.87 11.81
CA SER A 156 -5.90 3.04 11.21
C SER A 156 -6.29 3.30 9.74
N ILE A 157 -7.10 2.44 9.13
CA ILE A 157 -7.55 2.57 7.74
C ILE A 157 -8.66 3.62 7.69
N LYS A 158 -8.45 4.68 6.90
CA LYS A 158 -9.48 5.69 6.64
C LYS A 158 -10.62 5.05 5.85
N LEU A 159 -11.87 5.37 6.21
CA LEU A 159 -13.09 4.84 5.57
C LEU A 159 -13.25 3.32 5.68
N LEU A 160 -12.67 2.68 6.71
CA LEU A 160 -12.81 1.25 6.97
C LEU A 160 -14.28 0.80 7.01
N GLU A 161 -15.18 1.67 7.45
CA GLU A 161 -16.59 1.37 7.72
C GLU A 161 -17.36 0.89 6.49
N ASN A 162 -16.86 1.14 5.28
CA ASN A 162 -17.53 0.85 4.02
C ASN A 162 -16.91 -0.32 3.24
N SER A 163 -16.05 -1.13 3.84
CA SER A 163 -15.32 -2.19 3.10
C SER A 163 -15.36 -3.53 3.81
N ALA A 164 -16.03 -4.51 3.20
CA ALA A 164 -16.27 -5.82 3.78
C ALA A 164 -14.97 -6.56 4.12
N TYR A 165 -13.99 -6.57 3.21
CA TYR A 165 -12.77 -7.37 3.37
C TYR A 165 -11.88 -6.93 4.57
N PRO A 166 -11.51 -5.65 4.73
CA PRO A 166 -10.75 -5.25 5.91
C PRO A 166 -11.59 -5.33 7.21
N LEU A 167 -12.91 -5.15 7.15
CA LEU A 167 -13.79 -5.41 8.30
C LEU A 167 -13.84 -6.90 8.68
N SER A 168 -13.84 -7.81 7.70
CA SER A 168 -13.84 -9.24 7.99
C SER A 168 -12.54 -9.68 8.67
N LEU A 169 -11.40 -9.13 8.25
CA LEU A 169 -10.11 -9.33 8.91
C LEU A 169 -10.09 -8.73 10.32
N LEU A 170 -10.74 -7.58 10.53
CA LEU A 170 -10.83 -6.98 11.86
C LEU A 170 -11.67 -7.84 12.80
N GLY A 171 -12.80 -8.37 12.33
CA GLY A 171 -13.60 -9.33 13.07
C GLY A 171 -12.82 -10.60 13.39
N GLN A 172 -12.06 -11.13 12.43
CA GLN A 172 -11.17 -12.28 12.66
C GLN A 172 -10.12 -11.98 13.73
N ALA A 173 -9.46 -10.82 13.67
CA ALA A 173 -8.47 -10.43 14.66
C ALA A 173 -9.07 -10.28 16.07
N TYR A 174 -10.31 -9.76 16.19
CA TYR A 174 -11.03 -9.75 17.46
C TYR A 174 -11.35 -11.16 17.97
N SER A 175 -11.79 -12.08 17.09
CA SER A 175 -12.04 -13.48 17.46
C SER A 175 -10.77 -14.16 17.94
N GLU A 176 -9.65 -14.00 17.23
CA GLU A 176 -8.35 -14.58 17.64
C GLU A 176 -7.81 -13.98 18.95
N LYS A 177 -8.21 -12.76 19.29
CA LYS A 177 -7.96 -12.14 20.60
C LYS A 177 -8.92 -12.63 21.71
N GLY A 178 -9.97 -13.36 21.36
CA GLY A 178 -11.02 -13.83 22.28
C GLY A 178 -12.19 -12.86 22.48
N ASP A 179 -12.23 -11.73 21.77
CA ASP A 179 -13.32 -10.75 21.84
C ASP A 179 -14.43 -11.11 20.84
N LYS A 180 -15.16 -12.19 21.14
CA LYS A 180 -16.22 -12.73 20.26
C LYS A 180 -17.33 -11.72 19.99
N THR A 181 -17.67 -10.90 20.98
CA THR A 181 -18.70 -9.88 20.84
C THR A 181 -18.30 -8.84 19.81
N LYS A 182 -17.08 -8.28 19.89
CA LYS A 182 -16.61 -7.34 18.86
C LYS A 182 -16.40 -8.01 17.51
N ALA A 183 -16.00 -9.28 17.48
CA ALA A 183 -15.87 -10.04 16.24
C ALA A 183 -17.19 -10.07 15.47
N ILE A 184 -18.27 -10.54 16.13
CA ILE A 184 -19.61 -10.63 15.55
C ILE A 184 -20.12 -9.26 15.09
N GLN A 185 -20.01 -8.23 15.93
CA GLN A 185 -20.43 -6.87 15.57
C GLN A 185 -19.67 -6.35 14.34
N THR A 186 -18.37 -6.63 14.25
CA THR A 186 -17.54 -6.18 13.12
C THR A 186 -17.89 -6.94 11.84
N TRP A 187 -18.13 -8.26 11.92
CA TRP A 187 -18.59 -9.06 10.78
C TRP A 187 -19.98 -8.65 10.30
N GLN A 188 -20.91 -8.33 11.21
CA GLN A 188 -22.23 -7.80 10.84
C GLN A 188 -22.13 -6.48 10.07
N ARG A 189 -21.18 -5.61 10.42
CA ARG A 189 -20.87 -4.40 9.65
C ARG A 189 -20.30 -4.74 8.27
N ALA A 190 -19.41 -5.73 8.18
CA ALA A 190 -18.86 -6.18 6.91
C ALA A 190 -19.95 -6.64 5.92
N LEU A 191 -21.02 -7.27 6.41
CA LEU A 191 -22.17 -7.70 5.59
C LEU A 191 -22.96 -6.54 4.95
N GLN A 192 -22.85 -5.33 5.50
CA GLN A 192 -23.55 -4.14 5.01
C GLN A 192 -22.91 -3.53 3.75
N ASP A 193 -21.70 -3.96 3.38
CA ASP A 193 -21.05 -3.48 2.16
C ASP A 193 -21.86 -3.89 0.92
N PRO A 194 -22.39 -2.92 0.14
CA PRO A 194 -23.17 -3.21 -1.05
C PRO A 194 -22.32 -3.73 -2.22
N SER A 195 -21.00 -3.47 -2.20
CA SER A 195 -20.06 -3.91 -3.23
C SER A 195 -19.50 -5.32 -2.98
N SER A 196 -19.78 -5.90 -1.81
CA SER A 196 -19.35 -7.26 -1.48
C SER A 196 -20.19 -8.32 -2.22
N SER A 197 -19.52 -9.32 -2.79
CA SER A 197 -20.19 -10.43 -3.47
C SER A 197 -21.01 -11.30 -2.50
N PRO A 198 -22.07 -11.97 -2.96
CA PRO A 198 -22.87 -12.89 -2.15
C PRO A 198 -22.03 -14.01 -1.51
N GLU A 199 -21.07 -14.56 -2.25
CA GLU A 199 -20.19 -15.64 -1.79
C GLU A 199 -19.33 -15.17 -0.62
N PHE A 200 -18.78 -13.96 -0.70
CA PHE A 200 -18.01 -13.40 0.41
C PHE A 200 -18.88 -13.11 1.64
N LYS A 201 -20.12 -12.65 1.44
CA LYS A 201 -21.10 -12.49 2.54
C LYS A 201 -21.46 -13.81 3.21
N GLN A 202 -21.50 -14.92 2.46
CA GLN A 202 -21.69 -16.25 3.03
C GLN A 202 -20.52 -16.66 3.92
N ILE A 203 -19.28 -16.39 3.50
CA ILE A 203 -18.07 -16.65 4.31
C ILE A 203 -18.16 -15.89 5.64
N ILE A 204 -18.52 -14.60 5.61
CA ILE A 204 -18.68 -13.79 6.82
C ILE A 204 -19.80 -14.34 7.72
N THR A 205 -20.93 -14.76 7.14
CA THR A 205 -22.03 -15.39 7.89
C THR A 205 -21.58 -16.66 8.62
N GLN A 206 -20.75 -17.49 7.98
CA GLN A 206 -20.17 -18.68 8.62
C GLN A 206 -19.27 -18.32 9.80
N GLN A 207 -18.48 -17.24 9.68
CA GLN A 207 -17.65 -16.73 10.79
C GLN A 207 -18.51 -16.27 11.98
N ILE A 208 -19.63 -15.58 11.71
CA ILE A 208 -20.58 -15.16 12.76
C ILE A 208 -21.18 -16.36 13.50
N ASN A 209 -21.50 -17.43 12.77
CA ASN A 209 -22.12 -18.62 13.36
C ASN A 209 -21.11 -19.48 14.16
N ASN A 210 -19.82 -19.38 13.84
CA ASN A 210 -18.75 -20.13 14.49
C ASN A 210 -17.59 -19.21 14.93
N PRO A 211 -17.81 -18.29 15.89
CA PRO A 211 -16.76 -17.43 16.41
C PRO A 211 -15.81 -18.28 17.27
N ASN A 212 -14.58 -18.49 16.78
CA ASN A 212 -13.50 -19.16 17.52
C ASN A 212 -13.24 -18.49 18.87
#